data_AF-A0A5D0IRW6-F1
#
_entry.id   AF-A0A5D0IRW6-F1
#
_cell.length_a   1.000
_cell.length_b   1.000
_cell.length_c   1.000
_cell.angle_alpha   90.00
_cell.angle_beta   90.00
_cell.angle_gamma   90.00
#
_symmetry.space_group_name_H-M   'P 1'
#
loop_
_entity.id
_entity.type
_entity.pdbx_description
1 polymer ?
#
loop_
_entity_poly.entity_id
_entity_poly.type
_entity_poly.pdbx_seq_one_letter_code
_entity_poly.pdbx_strand_id
1 'polypeptide(L)' 'SIRAALTAIQSFGRPNEIELLTLIDRRFSRHLPIQPNYRGRQVDAINKEKVIVHWQENEGEDAVYLIEK' A
#
# COMPACT_ATOMS: atom_id res chain seq x y z
N SER A 1 5.83 6.13 2.61
CA SER A 1 6.50 4.84 2.39
C SER A 1 6.99 4.70 0.95
N ILE A 2 6.12 4.65 -0.06
CA ILE A 2 6.51 4.29 -1.44
C ILE A 2 7.55 5.24 -2.05
N ARG A 3 7.36 6.56 -1.98
CA ARG A 3 8.36 7.54 -2.45
C ARG A 3 9.74 7.34 -1.80
N ALA A 4 9.77 7.06 -0.49
CA ALA A 4 11.02 6.85 0.23
C ALA A 4 11.71 5.56 -0.25
N ALA A 5 10.94 4.49 -0.50
CA ALA A 5 11.48 3.26 -1.10
C ALA A 5 12.06 3.50 -2.50
N LEU A 6 11.38 4.29 -3.35
CA LEU A 6 11.92 4.68 -4.66
C LEU A 6 13.25 5.45 -4.54
N THR A 7 13.35 6.39 -3.60
CA THR A 7 14.61 7.09 -3.34
C THR A 7 15.70 6.14 -2.86
N ALA A 8 15.40 5.20 -1.96
CA ALA A 8 16.37 4.22 -1.49
C ALA A 8 16.88 3.32 -2.63
N ILE A 9 15.99 2.86 -3.51
CA ILE A 9 16.36 2.07 -4.70
C ILE A 9 17.29 2.89 -5.61
N GLN A 10 16.97 4.16 -5.86
CA GLN A 10 17.80 5.05 -6.68
C GLN A 10 19.19 5.29 -6.09
N SER A 11 19.30 5.35 -4.76
CA SER A 11 20.60 5.46 -4.09
C SER A 11 21.44 4.18 -4.19
N PHE A 12 20.78 3.02 -4.30
CA PHE A 12 21.46 1.72 -4.42
C PHE A 12 21.86 1.39 -5.87
N GLY A 13 21.08 1.84 -6.86
CA GLY A 13 21.37 1.57 -8.27
C GLY A 13 20.37 2.18 -9.25
N ARG A 14 20.45 1.74 -10.50
CA ARG A 14 19.58 2.19 -11.60
C ARG A 14 18.91 0.99 -12.24
N PRO A 15 17.81 0.48 -11.65
CA PRO A 15 17.08 -0.61 -12.25
C PRO A 15 16.49 -0.18 -13.60
N ASN A 16 16.35 -1.11 -14.53
CA ASN A 16 15.71 -0.86 -15.83
C ASN A 16 14.22 -0.54 -15.66
N GLU A 17 13.57 -1.12 -14.65
CA GLU A 17 12.15 -0.93 -14.35
C GLU A 17 11.89 -1.11 -12.84
N ILE A 18 10.87 -0.42 -12.33
CA ILE A 18 10.37 -0.60 -10.96
C ILE A 18 8.86 -0.77 -11.04
N GLU A 19 8.36 -1.88 -10.48
CA GLU A 19 6.93 -2.15 -10.36
C GLU A 19 6.50 -2.15 -8.89
N LEU A 20 5.25 -1.76 -8.65
CA LEU A 20 4.65 -1.71 -7.33
C LEU A 20 3.48 -2.70 -7.22
N LEU A 21 3.59 -3.64 -6.28
CA LEU A 21 2.51 -4.53 -5.86
C LEU A 21 2.01 -4.14 -4.47
N THR A 22 0.70 -4.03 -4.32
CA THR A 22 0.05 -3.72 -3.04
C THR A 22 -1.12 -4.67 -2.80
N LEU A 23 -1.28 -5.18 -1.57
CA LEU A 23 -2.46 -5.98 -1.23
C LEU A 23 -3.75 -5.14 -1.33
N ILE A 24 -3.75 -3.95 -0.71
CA ILE A 24 -4.90 -3.03 -0.69
C ILE A 24 -4.52 -1.67 -1.26
N ASP A 25 -5.27 -1.22 -2.27
CA ASP A 25 -5.13 0.09 -2.89
C ASP A 25 -6.22 1.07 -2.41
N ARG A 26 -5.81 2.11 -1.68
CA ARG A 26 -6.69 3.16 -1.12
C ARG A 26 -6.63 4.44 -1.94
N ARG A 27 -7.24 4.42 -3.13
CA ARG A 27 -7.02 5.45 -4.17
C ARG A 27 -7.31 6.90 -3.77
N PHE A 28 -8.31 7.15 -2.92
CA PHE A 28 -8.73 8.51 -2.54
C PHE A 28 -7.88 9.16 -1.43
N SER A 29 -6.95 8.40 -0.84
CA SER A 29 -6.07 8.89 0.24
C SER A 29 -4.66 9.26 -0.23
N ARG A 30 -4.42 9.27 -1.54
CA ARG A 30 -3.10 9.51 -2.13
C ARG A 30 -2.76 11.00 -2.13
N HIS A 31 -1.54 11.32 -1.68
CA HIS A 31 -0.98 12.68 -1.71
C HIS A 31 0.06 12.87 -2.82
N LEU A 32 0.45 11.79 -3.48
CA LEU A 32 1.41 11.78 -4.59
C LEU A 32 0.80 10.98 -5.75
N PRO A 33 1.15 11.31 -7.01
CA PRO A 33 0.65 10.60 -8.20
C PRO A 33 1.37 9.25 -8.38
N ILE A 34 1.26 8.38 -7.37
CA ILE A 34 1.87 7.05 -7.36
C ILE A 34 0.74 6.03 -7.30
N GLN A 35 0.78 5.04 -8.19
CA GLN A 35 -0.19 3.96 -8.27
C GLN A 35 0.51 2.60 -8.42
N PRO A 36 -0.07 1.52 -7.89
CA PRO A 36 0.49 0.19 -8.08
C PRO A 36 0.29 -0.31 -9.51
N ASN A 37 1.24 -1.09 -10.01
CA ASN A 37 1.11 -1.91 -11.21
C ASN A 37 0.16 -3.08 -10.94
N TYR A 38 0.27 -3.67 -9.74
CA TYR A 38 -0.51 -4.83 -9.30
C TYR A 38 -1.22 -4.56 -7.98
N ARG A 39 -2.49 -4.94 -7.90
CA ARG A 39 -3.27 -4.79 -6.67
C ARG A 39 -4.07 -6.04 -6.37
N GLY A 40 -4.18 -6.39 -5.09
CA GLY A 40 -5.11 -7.42 -4.63
C GLY A 40 -6.55 -6.91 -4.70
N ARG A 41 -6.87 -5.88 -3.90
CA ARG A 41 -8.19 -5.24 -3.87
C ARG A 41 -8.09 -3.72 -3.79
N GLN A 42 -8.98 -3.03 -4.50
CA GLN A 42 -9.15 -1.59 -4.34
C GLN A 42 -10.26 -1.32 -3.32
N VAL A 43 -10.01 -0.40 -2.40
CA VAL A 43 -10.98 0.02 -1.38
C VAL A 43 -11.10 1.53 -1.42
N ASP A 44 -12.32 2.00 -1.54
CA ASP A 44 -12.65 3.40 -1.44
C ASP A 44 -12.78 3.73 0.06
N ALA A 45 -11.64 3.91 0.72
CA ALA A 45 -11.62 4.43 2.09
C ALA A 45 -11.96 5.93 2.03
N ILE A 46 -13.14 6.29 2.51
CA ILE A 46 -13.67 7.66 2.50
C ILE A 46 -13.58 8.22 3.93
N ASN A 47 -13.57 9.54 4.08
CA ASN A 47 -13.55 10.22 5.38
C ASN A 47 -12.34 9.82 6.26
N LYS A 48 -12.62 9.29 7.46
CA LYS A 48 -11.66 8.90 8.50
C LYS A 48 -11.40 7.40 8.55
N GLU A 49 -11.88 6.64 7.57
CA GLU A 49 -11.71 5.19 7.56
C GLU A 49 -10.23 4.78 7.45
N LYS A 50 -9.88 3.70 8.12
CA LYS A 50 -8.55 3.12 8.12
C LYS A 50 -8.62 1.66 7.70
N VAL A 51 -7.73 1.27 6.79
CA VAL A 51 -7.48 -0.14 6.48
C VAL A 51 -6.46 -0.68 7.46
N ILE A 52 -6.79 -1.80 8.11
CA ILE A 52 -5.89 -2.60 8.93
C ILE A 52 -5.72 -3.95 8.23
N VAL A 53 -4.49 -4.42 8.15
CA VAL A 53 -4.14 -5.74 7.63
C VAL A 53 -3.59 -6.54 8.79
N HIS A 54 -4.24 -7.65 9.10
CA HIS A 54 -3.77 -8.66 10.04
C HIS A 54 -3.08 -9.77 9.26
N TRP A 55 -2.00 -10.27 9.84
CA TRP A 55 -1.25 -11.41 9.37
C TRP A 55 -1.28 -12.51 10.42
N GLN A 56 -1.37 -13.76 9.98
CA GLN A 56 -1.38 -14.93 10.86
C GLN A 56 -0.22 -14.91 11.87
N GLU A 57 0.96 -14.43 11.47
CA GLU A 57 2.17 -14.38 12.29
C GLU A 57 2.13 -13.34 13.40
N ASN A 58 1.36 -12.27 13.23
CA ASN A 58 1.35 -11.12 14.15
C ASN A 58 0.06 -11.07 14.99
N GLU A 59 -1.10 -11.28 14.36
CA GLU A 59 -2.42 -11.16 15.00
C GLU A 59 -3.15 -12.50 15.15
N GLY A 60 -2.62 -13.59 14.56
CA GLY A 60 -3.22 -14.93 14.67
C GLY A 60 -4.31 -15.22 13.66
N GLU A 61 -4.53 -14.33 12.69
CA GLU A 61 -5.45 -14.51 11.56
C GLU A 61 -4.97 -13.72 10.32
N ASP A 62 -5.29 -14.21 9.13
CA ASP A 62 -5.14 -13.44 7.89
C ASP A 62 -6.44 -12.71 7.56
N ALA A 63 -6.46 -11.40 7.80
CA ALA A 63 -7.67 -10.60 7.60
C ALA A 63 -7.38 -9.15 7.20
N VAL A 64 -8.33 -8.53 6.51
CA VAL A 64 -8.29 -7.11 6.16
C VAL A 64 -9.55 -6.44 6.67
N TYR A 65 -9.39 -5.44 7.53
CA TYR A 65 -10.47 -4.68 8.12
C TYR A 65 -10.51 -3.26 7.57
N LEU A 66 -11.72 -2.74 7.39
CA LEU A 66 -12.00 -1.32 7.20
C LEU A 66 -12.71 -0.83 8.46
N ILE A 67 -12.08 0.09 9.19
CA ILE A 67 -12.61 0.61 10.44
C ILE A 67 -12.80 2.12 10.38
N GLU A 68 -13.80 2.64 11.07
CA GLU A 68 -13.92 4.07 11.35
C GLU A 68 -12.95 4.49 12.46
N LYS A 69 -12.47 5.73 12.40
CA LYS A 69 -11.47 6.28 13.31
C LYS A 69 -12.04 7.40 14.18
#